data_AF-A0A196PAV7-F1
#
_entry.id   AF-A0A196PAV7-F1
#
_cell.length_a   1.000
_cell.length_b   1.000
_cell.length_c   1.000
_cell.angle_alpha   90.00
_cell.angle_beta   90.00
_cell.angle_gamma   90.00
#
_symmetry.space_group_name_H-M   'P 1'
#
loop_
_entity.id
_entity.type
_entity.pdbx_description
1 polymer ?
#
loop_
_entity_poly.entity_id
_entity_poly.type
_entity_poly.pdbx_seq_one_letter_code
_entity_poly.pdbx_strand_id
1 'polypeptide(L)' 'MPHPTPTEEGFYWAKLVHPRRMPEGEDWASVNYEVVQVSDNNGTGEDQWRVYVAGIEPGQMIDAFIWGPRVPDFKSQ' A
#
# COMPACT_ATOMS: atom_id res chain seq x y z
N MET A 1 -6.68 -0.75 -17.08
CA MET A 1 -6.81 -2.09 -16.46
C MET A 1 -6.22 -2.00 -15.06
N PRO A 2 -6.81 -2.63 -14.03
CA PRO A 2 -6.20 -2.65 -12.71
C PRO A 2 -4.83 -3.35 -12.77
N HIS A 3 -3.83 -2.82 -12.08
CA HIS A 3 -2.54 -3.52 -11.93
C HIS A 3 -2.71 -4.68 -10.94
N PRO A 4 -1.92 -5.76 -11.08
CA PRO A 4 -1.98 -6.87 -10.14
C PRO A 4 -1.55 -6.43 -8.74
N THR A 5 -2.03 -7.15 -7.74
CA THR A 5 -1.55 -7.03 -6.36
C THR A 5 -0.04 -7.30 -6.30
N PRO A 6 0.75 -6.47 -5.60
CA PRO A 6 2.18 -6.69 -5.42
C PRO A 6 2.51 -8.06 -4.81
N THR A 7 3.60 -8.65 -5.26
CA THR A 7 4.15 -9.92 -4.72
C THR A 7 5.62 -9.79 -4.32
N GLU A 8 6.12 -8.55 -4.23
CA GLU A 8 7.50 -8.21 -3.89
C GLU A 8 7.52 -6.84 -3.19
N GLU A 9 8.53 -6.63 -2.34
CA GLU A 9 8.74 -5.36 -1.66
C GLU A 9 9.02 -4.21 -2.64
N GLY A 10 8.75 -2.98 -2.19
CA GLY A 10 9.12 -1.77 -2.93
C GLY A 10 8.07 -0.67 -2.86
N PHE A 11 8.23 0.33 -3.71
CA PHE A 11 7.31 1.47 -3.81
C PHE A 11 6.35 1.29 -4.99
N TYR A 12 5.07 1.58 -4.76
CA TYR A 12 4.01 1.41 -5.75
C TYR A 12 3.08 2.61 -5.73
N TRP A 13 2.53 2.96 -6.89
CA TRP A 13 1.33 3.78 -6.92
C TRP A 13 0.15 2.94 -6.44
N ALA A 14 -0.64 3.44 -5.50
CA ALA A 14 -1.83 2.76 -5.01
C ALA A 14 -2.88 3.76 -4.53
N LYS A 15 -4.12 3.30 -4.37
CA LYS A 15 -5.23 4.06 -3.78
C LYS A 15 -5.80 3.26 -2.61
N LEU A 16 -5.72 3.77 -1.39
CA LEU A 16 -6.33 3.14 -0.22
C LEU A 16 -7.85 3.32 -0.29
N VAL A 17 -8.60 2.21 -0.41
CA VAL A 17 -10.07 2.25 -0.57
C VAL A 17 -10.81 1.59 0.60
N HIS A 18 -10.14 0.71 1.34
CA HIS A 18 -10.71 0.02 2.49
C HIS A 18 -9.79 0.14 3.71
N PRO A 19 -9.58 1.36 4.25
CA PRO A 19 -8.72 1.56 5.41
C PRO A 19 -9.20 0.74 6.61
N ARG A 20 -8.25 0.08 7.28
CA ARG A 20 -8.48 -0.71 8.48
C ARG A 20 -7.90 0.01 9.69
N ARG A 21 -8.61 -0.07 10.82
CA ARG A 21 -8.25 0.56 12.10
C ARG A 21 -8.16 2.10 12.03
N MET A 22 -8.92 2.71 11.12
CA MET A 22 -9.09 4.16 11.05
C MET A 22 -9.80 4.67 12.32
N PRO A 23 -9.27 5.71 13.00
CA PRO A 23 -9.93 6.37 14.11
C PRO A 23 -11.28 6.97 13.70
N GLU A 24 -12.18 7.10 14.68
CA GLU A 24 -13.45 7.77 14.46
C GLU A 24 -13.22 9.25 14.11
N GLY A 25 -13.89 9.73 13.07
CA GLY A 25 -13.79 11.12 12.60
C GLY A 25 -12.67 11.40 11.61
N GLU A 26 -11.83 10.41 11.29
CA GLU A 26 -10.83 10.51 10.22
C GLU A 26 -11.36 9.94 8.89
N ASP A 27 -10.77 10.37 7.78
CA ASP A 27 -11.02 9.81 6.44
C ASP A 27 -9.69 9.50 5.76
N TRP A 28 -9.30 8.23 5.85
CA TRP A 28 -8.06 7.70 5.29
C TRP A 28 -8.20 7.18 3.87
N ALA A 29 -9.42 7.12 3.32
CA ALA A 29 -9.59 6.68 1.95
C ALA A 29 -8.91 7.68 1.02
N SER A 30 -7.94 7.22 0.23
CA SER A 30 -7.22 8.09 -0.68
C SER A 30 -8.19 8.67 -1.71
N VAL A 31 -8.10 9.97 -1.99
CA VAL A 31 -8.86 10.59 -3.08
C VAL A 31 -8.27 10.22 -4.45
N ASN A 32 -6.93 10.23 -4.54
CA ASN A 32 -6.15 9.91 -5.73
C ASN A 32 -5.14 8.78 -5.46
N TYR A 33 -4.41 8.34 -6.48
CA TYR A 33 -3.27 7.45 -6.29
C TYR A 33 -2.14 8.21 -5.60
N GLU A 34 -1.45 7.52 -4.70
CA GLU A 34 -0.27 7.99 -3.98
C GLU A 34 0.80 6.90 -3.94
N VAL A 35 2.04 7.29 -3.64
CA VAL A 35 3.13 6.33 -3.49
C VAL A 35 3.04 5.71 -2.10
N VAL A 36 2.96 4.38 -2.06
CA VAL A 36 2.96 3.58 -0.84
C VAL A 36 4.16 2.65 -0.83
N GLN A 37 4.61 2.26 0.36
CA GLN A 37 5.66 1.26 0.52
C GLN A 37 5.03 -0.10 0.84
N VAL A 38 5.39 -1.13 0.09
CA VAL A 38 5.10 -2.53 0.40
C VAL A 38 6.34 -3.15 1.02
N SER A 39 6.18 -3.76 2.19
CA SER A 39 7.26 -4.46 2.90
C SER A 39 6.84 -5.87 3.28
N ASP A 40 7.80 -6.78 3.35
CA ASP A 40 7.62 -8.11 3.94
C ASP A 40 7.36 -7.95 5.44
N ASN A 41 6.29 -8.57 5.90
CA ASN A 41 5.80 -8.53 7.26
C ASN A 41 6.07 -9.86 8.02
N ASN A 42 6.88 -10.76 7.44
CA ASN A 42 7.19 -12.10 7.94
C ASN A 42 5.93 -12.96 8.22
N GLY A 43 4.82 -12.62 7.56
CA GLY A 43 3.56 -13.36 7.64
C GLY A 43 3.44 -14.43 6.55
N THR A 44 2.23 -14.96 6.36
CA THR A 44 1.93 -15.90 5.27
C THR A 44 0.65 -15.48 4.56
N GLY A 45 0.52 -15.82 3.28
CA GLY A 45 -0.66 -15.45 2.49
C GLY A 45 -0.86 -13.93 2.44
N GLU A 46 -2.07 -13.46 2.77
CA GLU A 46 -2.42 -12.03 2.78
C GLU A 46 -1.69 -11.22 3.87
N ASP A 47 -1.21 -11.88 4.93
CA ASP A 47 -0.47 -11.24 6.02
C ASP A 47 1.03 -11.15 5.75
N GLN A 48 1.51 -11.77 4.68
CA GLN A 48 2.92 -11.68 4.26
C GLN A 48 3.32 -10.23 3.97
N TRP A 49 2.40 -9.42 3.46
CA TRP A 49 2.70 -8.06 3.01
C TRP A 49 2.01 -7.01 3.88
N ARG A 50 2.73 -5.93 4.19
CA ARG A 50 2.20 -4.76 4.87
C ARG A 50 2.45 -3.52 4.01
N VAL A 51 1.43 -2.66 3.91
CA VAL A 51 1.48 -1.46 3.08
C VAL A 51 1.48 -0.22 3.98
N TYR A 52 2.47 0.65 3.80
CA TYR A 52 2.63 1.88 4.55
C TYR A 52 2.28 3.07 3.67
N VAL A 53 1.33 3.87 4.16
CA VAL A 53 0.86 5.10 3.54
C VAL A 53 1.32 6.27 4.41
N ALA A 54 1.85 7.33 3.82
CA ALA A 54 2.39 8.45 4.58
C ALA A 54 1.29 9.11 5.42
N GLY A 55 1.53 9.24 6.73
CA GLY A 55 0.56 9.85 7.66
C GLY A 55 -0.53 8.90 8.15
N ILE A 56 -0.51 7.62 7.77
CA ILE A 56 -1.48 6.61 8.23
C ILE A 56 -0.76 5.53 9.04
N GLU A 57 -1.11 5.41 10.32
CA GLU A 57 -0.71 4.30 11.18
C GLU A 57 -1.95 3.62 11.78
N PRO A 58 -2.08 2.29 11.74
CA PRO A 58 -1.04 1.32 11.40
C PRO A 58 -0.92 1.04 9.89
N GLY A 59 0.11 0.26 9.52
CA GLY A 59 0.23 -0.28 8.16
C GLY A 59 -1.03 -1.07 7.75
N GLN A 60 -1.40 -0.91 6.49
CA GLN A 60 -2.63 -1.42 5.90
C GLN A 60 -2.40 -2.76 5.20
N MET A 61 -3.46 -3.56 5.05
CA MET A 61 -3.37 -4.87 4.39
C MET A 61 -3.30 -4.68 2.88
N ILE A 62 -2.67 -5.64 2.18
CA ILE A 62 -2.43 -5.52 0.74
C ILE A 62 -3.73 -5.51 -0.10
N ASP A 63 -4.82 -6.06 0.41
CA ASP A 63 -6.15 -6.08 -0.21
C ASP A 63 -6.96 -4.79 0.01
N ALA A 64 -6.46 -3.84 0.82
CA ALA A 64 -7.14 -2.58 1.10
C ALA A 64 -7.03 -1.56 -0.05
N PHE A 65 -6.30 -1.91 -1.12
CA PHE A 65 -5.86 -0.98 -2.15
C PHE A 65 -6.33 -1.35 -3.55
N ILE A 66 -6.51 -0.32 -4.37
CA ILE A 66 -6.44 -0.46 -5.82
C ILE A 66 -5.00 -0.15 -6.24
N TRP A 67 -4.38 -1.08 -6.97
CA TRP A 67 -2.97 -1.00 -7.33
C TRP A 67 -2.73 -0.32 -8.68
N GLY A 68 -1.66 0.48 -8.71
CA GLY A 68 -1.02 1.07 -9.88
C GLY A 68 0.36 0.43 -10.15
N PRO A 69 1.17 1.02 -11.04
CA PRO A 69 2.49 0.47 -11.37
C PRO A 69 3.49 0.61 -10.21
N ARG A 70 4.48 -0.29 -10.19
CA ARG A 70 5.68 -0.17 -9.35
C ARG A 70 6.44 1.11 -9.72
N VAL A 71 6.88 1.84 -8.70
CA VAL A 71 7.78 2.99 -8.86
C VAL A 71 9.18 2.44 -9.13
N PRO A 72 9.87 2.85 -10.20
CA PRO A 72 11.22 2.39 -10.48
C PRO A 72 12.18 2.75 -9.34
N ASP A 73 13.01 1.78 -8.93
CA ASP A 73 14.06 2.04 -7.96
C ASP A 73 15.03 3.09 -8.53
N PHE A 74 15.47 4.01 -7.67
CA PHE A 74 16.47 4.99 -8.08
C PHE A 74 17.79 4.28 -8.35
N LYS A 75 18.24 4.29 -9.60
CA LYS A 75 19.57 3.80 -9.96
C LYS A 75 20.57 4.91 -9.72
N SER A 76 21.51 4.72 -8.81
CA SER A 76 22.69 5.58 -8.74
C SER A 76 23.45 5.46 -10.07
N GLN A 77 23.68 6.59 -10.73
CA GLN A 77 24.57 6.67 -11.88
C GLN A 77 26.03 6.50 -11.46
#